data_AF-A0AAX0X3N6-F1
#
_entry.id   AF-A0AAX0X3N6-F1
#
_cell.length_a   1.000
_cell.length_b   1.000
_cell.length_c   1.000
_cell.angle_alpha   90.00
_cell.angle_beta   90.00
_cell.angle_gamma   90.00
#
_symmetry.space_group_name_H-M   'P 1'
#
loop_
_entity.id
_entity.type
_entity.pdbx_description
1 polymer ?
#
loop_
_entity_poly.entity_id
_entity_poly.type
_entity_poly.pdbx_seq_one_letter_code
_entity_poly.pdbx_strand_id
1 'polypeptide(L)'
;MNNEEMNSQELKEAIALDIETLKTLDVDIMPAKEYYQANRRLFLHVFFKLYGTILLGFLLPLPFYWNVLMVEISTHELIYMFFWLPLMALGLCLFVFLFIYSTLNQYILIDYQLKHKLRTGSLIVKQIRRAGTIAYRIFAGIVLIPSLFLFPSAAFFISFGAFFISGILTSILVEMELNRIGISVLFTLIKNYFDKDKNASAAIPLK
;
A
#
# COMPACT_ATOMS: atom_id res chain seq x y z
N MET A 1 -27.07 -5.89 0.45
CA MET A 1 -27.36 -4.49 0.07
C MET A 1 -26.30 -4.05 -0.93
N ASN A 2 -26.71 -3.82 -2.18
CA ASN A 2 -25.85 -3.29 -3.24
C ASN A 2 -25.56 -1.81 -2.94
N ASN A 3 -24.33 -1.49 -2.57
CA ASN A 3 -23.85 -0.13 -2.31
C ASN A 3 -23.43 0.57 -3.62
N GLU A 4 -24.36 0.70 -4.56
CA GLU A 4 -24.19 1.62 -5.68
C GLU A 4 -25.13 2.80 -5.44
N GLU A 5 -24.52 3.90 -5.00
CA GLU A 5 -25.06 5.26 -4.88
C GLU A 5 -25.98 5.56 -3.69
N MET A 6 -25.39 5.60 -2.48
CA MET A 6 -25.96 6.42 -1.40
C MET A 6 -26.05 7.87 -1.84
N ASN A 7 -27.22 8.51 -1.67
CA ASN A 7 -27.41 9.93 -1.94
C ASN A 7 -26.54 10.78 -0.99
N SER A 8 -26.13 11.98 -1.41
CA SER A 8 -25.32 12.93 -0.61
C SER A 8 -25.92 13.21 0.78
N GLN A 9 -27.26 13.24 0.90
CA GLN A 9 -27.93 13.39 2.19
C GLN A 9 -27.80 12.15 3.07
N GLU A 10 -28.04 10.95 2.52
CA GLU A 10 -27.87 9.68 3.23
C GLU A 10 -26.42 9.45 3.67
N LEU A 11 -25.44 9.90 2.87
CA LEU A 11 -24.03 9.83 3.21
C LEU A 11 -23.69 10.74 4.39
N LYS A 12 -24.22 11.95 4.43
CA LYS A 12 -24.01 12.87 5.57
C LYS A 12 -24.60 12.31 6.87
N GLU A 13 -25.80 11.75 6.80
CA GLU A 13 -26.44 11.11 7.96
C GLU A 13 -25.66 9.87 8.42
N ALA A 14 -25.21 9.03 7.48
CA ALA A 14 -24.39 7.86 7.80
C ALA A 14 -23.05 8.25 8.43
N ILE A 15 -22.39 9.32 7.97
CA ILE A 15 -21.16 9.83 8.57
C ILE A 15 -21.43 10.33 10.00
N ALA A 16 -22.51 11.07 10.23
CA ALA A 16 -22.86 11.57 11.57
C ALA A 16 -23.12 10.42 12.56
N LEU A 17 -23.88 9.41 12.15
CA LEU A 17 -24.15 8.22 12.94
C LEU A 17 -22.89 7.38 13.21
N ASP A 18 -22.03 7.23 12.22
CA ASP A 18 -20.76 6.51 12.37
C ASP A 18 -19.79 7.26 13.31
N ILE A 19 -19.80 8.59 13.33
CA ILE A 19 -19.03 9.40 14.30
C ILE A 19 -19.51 9.15 15.73
N GLU A 20 -20.82 9.06 15.96
CA GLU A 20 -21.38 8.76 17.28
C GLU A 20 -21.07 7.31 17.70
N THR A 21 -21.21 6.38 16.76
CA THR A 21 -20.89 4.95 16.96
C THR A 21 -19.42 4.75 17.27
N LEU A 22 -18.50 5.49 16.62
CA LEU A 22 -17.06 5.45 16.92
C LEU A 22 -16.72 5.89 18.35
N LYS A 23 -17.53 6.76 18.97
CA LYS A 23 -17.30 7.20 20.36
C LYS A 23 -17.67 6.12 21.39
N THR A 24 -18.60 5.24 21.05
CA THR A 24 -19.12 4.19 21.91
C THR A 24 -18.66 2.79 21.50
N LEU A 25 -17.79 2.71 20.48
CA LEU A 25 -17.36 1.45 19.90
C LEU A 25 -16.44 0.70 20.85
N ASP A 26 -16.94 -0.42 21.37
CA ASP A 26 -16.14 -1.45 22.01
C ASP A 26 -15.63 -2.42 20.94
N VAL A 27 -14.31 -2.52 20.79
CA VAL A 27 -13.68 -3.28 19.71
C VAL A 27 -13.24 -4.63 20.26
N ASP A 28 -13.87 -5.70 19.75
CA ASP A 28 -13.52 -7.07 20.14
C ASP A 28 -12.07 -7.40 19.74
N ILE A 29 -11.38 -8.11 20.63
CA ILE A 29 -10.01 -8.59 20.40
C ILE A 29 -10.03 -9.59 19.25
N MET A 30 -9.35 -9.24 18.15
CA MET A 30 -9.25 -10.12 16.99
C MET A 30 -8.47 -11.40 17.32
N PRO A 31 -8.97 -12.60 16.95
CA PRO A 31 -8.24 -13.85 17.17
C PRO A 31 -6.87 -13.83 16.47
N ALA A 32 -5.80 -14.12 17.23
CA ALA A 32 -4.42 -14.00 16.74
C ALA A 32 -4.16 -14.77 15.44
N LYS A 33 -4.73 -15.98 15.30
CA LYS A 33 -4.57 -16.81 14.10
C LYS A 33 -5.11 -16.13 12.85
N GLU A 34 -6.29 -15.52 12.94
CA GLU A 34 -6.92 -14.83 11.81
C GLU A 34 -6.16 -13.56 11.45
N TYR A 35 -5.70 -12.82 12.46
CA TYR A 35 -4.92 -11.61 12.29
C TYR A 35 -3.59 -11.90 11.58
N TYR A 36 -2.79 -12.86 12.05
CA TYR A 36 -1.51 -13.19 11.43
C TYR A 36 -1.69 -13.79 10.04
N GLN A 37 -2.74 -14.56 9.80
CA GLN A 37 -3.01 -15.14 8.48
C GLN A 37 -3.43 -14.07 7.46
N ALA A 38 -4.30 -13.14 7.86
CA ALA A 38 -4.70 -12.01 7.03
C ALA A 38 -3.50 -11.09 6.73
N ASN A 39 -2.69 -10.80 7.75
CA ASN A 39 -1.49 -9.98 7.62
C ASN A 39 -0.46 -10.60 6.69
N ARG A 40 -0.14 -11.89 6.88
CA ARG A 40 0.79 -12.60 6.00
C ARG A 40 0.30 -12.61 4.55
N ARG A 41 -1.00 -12.84 4.31
CA ARG A 41 -1.56 -12.89 2.96
C ARG A 41 -1.45 -11.52 2.28
N LEU A 42 -1.85 -10.45 2.96
CA LEU A 42 -1.76 -9.10 2.41
C LEU A 42 -0.31 -8.68 2.18
N PHE A 43 0.57 -8.96 3.14
CA PHE A 43 1.99 -8.70 3.06
C PHE A 43 2.62 -9.37 1.84
N LEU A 44 2.43 -10.69 1.68
CA LEU A 44 3.00 -11.42 0.55
C LEU A 44 2.44 -10.90 -0.77
N HIS A 45 1.15 -10.59 -0.83
CA HIS A 45 0.52 -10.06 -2.04
C HIS A 45 1.12 -8.72 -2.47
N VAL A 46 1.30 -7.78 -1.54
CA VAL A 46 1.93 -6.48 -1.82
C VAL A 46 3.42 -6.68 -2.14
N PHE A 47 4.10 -7.60 -1.45
CA PHE A 47 5.52 -7.88 -1.64
C PHE A 47 5.80 -8.39 -3.03
N PHE A 48 5.11 -9.45 -3.44
CA PHE A 48 5.27 -10.02 -4.77
C PHE A 48 4.85 -9.05 -5.88
N LYS A 49 3.89 -8.16 -5.63
CA LYS A 49 3.55 -7.10 -6.58
C LYS A 49 4.68 -6.09 -6.76
N LEU A 50 5.24 -5.57 -5.67
CA LEU A 50 6.33 -4.60 -5.76
C LEU A 50 7.59 -5.23 -6.36
N TYR A 51 7.99 -6.39 -5.83
CA TYR A 51 9.14 -7.13 -6.30
C TYR A 51 8.99 -7.56 -7.76
N GLY A 52 7.83 -8.11 -8.11
CA GLY A 52 7.51 -8.53 -9.47
C GLY A 52 7.53 -7.37 -10.46
N THR A 53 7.07 -6.18 -10.09
CA THR A 53 7.14 -4.99 -10.97
C THR A 53 8.58 -4.55 -11.22
N ILE A 54 9.44 -4.55 -10.19
CA ILE A 54 10.86 -4.19 -10.37
C ILE A 54 11.56 -5.23 -11.25
N LEU A 55 11.33 -6.52 -10.99
CA LEU A 55 11.85 -7.60 -11.84
C LEU A 55 11.35 -7.50 -13.27
N LEU A 56 10.07 -7.20 -13.46
CA LEU A 56 9.50 -7.00 -14.77
C LEU A 56 10.20 -5.85 -15.47
N GLY A 57 10.49 -4.74 -14.78
CA GLY A 57 11.27 -3.63 -15.30
C GLY A 57 12.67 -4.04 -15.80
N PHE A 58 13.31 -5.03 -15.18
CA PHE A 58 14.59 -5.57 -15.67
C PHE A 58 14.44 -6.52 -16.86
N LEU A 59 13.36 -7.29 -16.90
CA LEU A 59 13.11 -8.28 -17.95
C LEU A 59 12.60 -7.63 -19.24
N LEU A 60 11.79 -6.58 -19.13
CA LEU A 60 11.14 -5.90 -20.25
C LEU A 60 12.09 -5.42 -21.36
N PRO A 61 13.26 -4.80 -21.05
CA PRO A 61 14.20 -4.37 -22.08
C PRO A 61 15.04 -5.51 -22.68
N LEU A 62 15.09 -6.71 -22.08
CA LEU A 62 15.99 -7.79 -22.55
C LEU A 62 15.85 -8.16 -24.03
N PRO A 63 14.65 -8.27 -24.62
CA PRO A 63 14.51 -8.58 -26.05
C PRO A 63 15.10 -7.50 -26.96
N PHE A 64 15.08 -6.23 -26.53
CA PHE A 64 15.62 -5.11 -27.30
C PHE A 64 17.15 -5.08 -27.26
N TYR A 65 17.76 -5.55 -26.17
CA TYR A 65 19.21 -5.56 -25.99
C TYR A 65 19.83 -6.96 -26.18
N TRP A 66 19.07 -7.95 -26.66
CA TRP A 66 19.51 -9.36 -26.72
C TRP A 66 20.84 -9.56 -27.46
N ASN A 67 21.01 -8.90 -28.60
CA ASN A 67 22.24 -8.99 -29.39
C ASN A 67 23.44 -8.40 -28.66
N VAL A 68 23.26 -7.28 -27.96
CA VAL A 68 24.30 -6.63 -27.14
C VAL A 68 24.65 -7.51 -25.94
N LEU A 69 23.63 -8.06 -25.26
CA LEU A 69 23.76 -8.94 -24.10
C LEU A 69 24.56 -10.21 -24.37
N MET A 70 24.41 -10.82 -25.54
CA MET A 70 25.04 -12.09 -25.86
C MET A 70 26.40 -11.97 -26.56
N VAL A 71 26.72 -10.80 -27.12
CA VAL A 71 27.94 -10.61 -27.94
C VAL A 71 28.95 -9.65 -27.31
N GLU A 72 28.50 -8.62 -26.59
CA GLU A 72 29.37 -7.53 -26.12
C GLU A 72 29.60 -7.54 -24.60
N ILE A 73 28.70 -8.15 -23.82
CA ILE A 73 28.71 -8.08 -22.35
C ILE A 73 29.58 -9.18 -21.72
N SER A 74 30.39 -8.79 -20.74
CA SER A 74 31.26 -9.71 -19.99
C SER A 74 30.47 -10.66 -19.09
N THR A 75 31.03 -11.84 -18.77
CA THR A 75 30.41 -12.81 -17.84
C THR A 75 30.15 -12.22 -16.45
N HIS A 76 30.99 -11.29 -16.00
CA HIS A 76 30.80 -10.58 -14.73
C HIS A 76 29.57 -9.67 -14.75
N GLU A 77 29.33 -8.96 -15.85
CA GLU A 77 28.15 -8.10 -16.01
C GLU A 77 26.85 -8.90 -16.12
N LEU A 78 26.89 -10.08 -16.76
CA LEU A 78 25.74 -10.99 -16.76
C LEU A 78 25.40 -11.49 -15.35
N ILE A 79 26.40 -11.90 -14.56
CA ILE A 79 26.19 -12.29 -13.16
C ILE A 79 25.62 -11.11 -12.36
N TYR A 80 26.13 -9.90 -12.58
CA TYR A 80 25.60 -8.70 -11.96
C TYR A 80 24.13 -8.46 -12.31
N MET A 81 23.77 -8.60 -13.58
CA MET A 81 22.40 -8.34 -14.05
C MET A 81 21.39 -9.40 -13.60
N PHE A 82 21.76 -10.68 -13.62
CA PHE A 82 20.84 -11.78 -13.33
C PHE A 82 20.83 -12.22 -11.86
N PHE A 83 21.89 -11.94 -11.09
CA PHE A 83 21.98 -12.35 -9.69
C PHE A 83 21.99 -11.16 -8.73
N TRP A 84 22.87 -10.19 -8.95
CA TRP A 84 23.00 -9.06 -8.02
C TRP A 84 21.83 -8.07 -8.08
N LEU A 85 21.37 -7.67 -9.28
CA LEU A 85 20.23 -6.74 -9.40
C LEU A 85 18.93 -7.29 -8.79
N PRO A 86 18.51 -8.54 -9.05
CA PRO A 86 17.36 -9.13 -8.37
C PRO A 86 17.51 -9.21 -6.84
N LEU A 87 18.73 -9.47 -6.35
CA LEU A 87 19.02 -9.49 -4.91
C LEU A 87 18.93 -8.08 -4.31
N MET A 88 19.44 -7.06 -5.00
CA MET A 88 19.31 -5.67 -4.58
C MET A 88 17.84 -5.21 -4.61
N ALA A 89 17.07 -5.60 -5.62
CA ALA A 89 15.63 -5.35 -5.68
C ALA A 89 14.87 -6.01 -4.52
N LEU A 90 15.29 -7.20 -4.09
CA LEU A 90 14.75 -7.86 -2.92
C LEU A 90 15.05 -7.04 -1.66
N GLY A 91 16.30 -6.60 -1.48
CA GLY A 91 16.71 -5.72 -0.37
C GLY A 91 15.93 -4.40 -0.34
N LEU A 92 15.72 -3.78 -1.51
CA LEU A 92 14.91 -2.57 -1.69
C LEU A 92 13.45 -2.80 -1.25
N CYS A 93 12.85 -3.92 -1.67
CA CYS A 93 11.49 -4.26 -1.26
C CYS A 93 11.41 -4.45 0.25
N LEU A 94 12.34 -5.20 0.85
CA LEU A 94 12.38 -5.37 2.31
C LEU A 94 12.50 -4.03 3.03
N PHE A 95 13.37 -3.14 2.55
CA PHE A 95 13.52 -1.79 3.10
C PHE A 95 12.21 -0.99 3.02
N VAL A 96 11.58 -0.96 1.85
CA VAL A 96 10.29 -0.30 1.64
C VAL A 96 9.22 -0.85 2.59
N PHE A 97 9.21 -2.17 2.82
CA PHE A 97 8.27 -2.79 3.74
C PHE A 97 8.39 -2.31 5.18
N LEU A 98 9.58 -1.88 5.64
CA LEU A 98 9.73 -1.29 6.97
C LEU A 98 8.85 -0.04 7.14
N PHE A 99 8.61 0.71 6.06
CA PHE A 99 7.77 1.92 6.09
C PHE A 99 6.28 1.60 5.95
N ILE A 100 5.91 0.70 5.04
CA ILE A 100 4.49 0.42 4.75
C ILE A 100 3.88 -0.56 5.77
N TYR A 101 4.68 -1.32 6.52
CA TYR A 101 4.19 -2.36 7.44
C TYR A 101 3.14 -1.83 8.42
N SER A 102 3.38 -0.67 9.03
CA SER A 102 2.43 -0.05 9.96
C SER A 102 1.10 0.28 9.29
N THR A 103 1.13 0.79 8.05
CA THR A 103 -0.07 1.14 7.28
C THR A 103 -0.86 -0.09 6.84
N LEU A 104 -0.19 -1.16 6.40
CA LEU A 104 -0.85 -2.42 6.07
C LEU A 104 -1.54 -3.03 7.29
N ASN A 105 -0.91 -2.92 8.45
CA ASN A 105 -1.49 -3.42 9.68
C ASN A 105 -2.75 -2.65 10.09
N GLN A 106 -2.71 -1.31 10.01
CA GLN A 106 -3.88 -0.46 10.24
C GLN A 106 -5.02 -0.79 9.27
N TYR A 107 -4.72 -1.09 7.99
CA TYR A 107 -5.75 -1.51 7.03
C TYR A 107 -6.46 -2.81 7.45
N ILE A 108 -5.73 -3.79 7.98
CA ILE A 108 -6.33 -5.07 8.40
C ILE A 108 -7.26 -4.86 9.59
N LEU A 109 -6.86 -4.03 10.56
CA LEU A 109 -7.69 -3.67 11.70
C LEU A 109 -8.98 -2.97 11.22
N ILE A 110 -8.88 -2.04 10.27
CA ILE A 110 -10.05 -1.36 9.70
C ILE A 110 -10.96 -2.33 8.92
N ASP A 111 -10.40 -3.17 8.05
CA ASP A 111 -11.18 -4.12 7.24
C ASP A 111 -11.87 -5.19 8.10
N TYR A 112 -11.26 -5.61 9.20
CA TYR A 112 -11.81 -6.67 10.04
C TYR A 112 -12.71 -6.14 11.17
N GLN A 113 -12.28 -5.11 11.90
CA GLN A 113 -13.00 -4.64 13.10
C GLN A 113 -14.03 -3.56 12.82
N LEU A 114 -13.76 -2.64 11.88
CA LEU A 114 -14.64 -1.48 11.64
C LEU A 114 -15.61 -1.67 10.49
N LYS A 115 -15.24 -2.44 9.47
CA LYS A 115 -16.06 -2.65 8.27
C LYS A 115 -17.48 -3.12 8.58
N HIS A 116 -17.61 -4.02 9.56
CA HIS A 116 -18.88 -4.62 9.94
C HIS A 116 -19.64 -3.80 11.01
N LYS A 117 -18.96 -2.90 11.71
CA LYS A 117 -19.55 -2.07 12.78
C LYS A 117 -19.97 -0.67 12.31
N LEU A 118 -19.50 -0.21 11.15
CA LEU A 118 -19.84 1.09 10.57
C LEU A 118 -20.72 0.96 9.33
N ARG A 119 -21.72 1.84 9.16
CA ARG A 119 -22.53 1.92 7.94
C ARG A 119 -21.67 2.32 6.73
N THR A 120 -20.71 3.21 6.92
CA THR A 120 -19.73 3.62 5.91
C THR A 120 -18.48 2.72 5.88
N GLY A 121 -18.41 1.68 6.71
CA GLY A 121 -17.26 0.78 6.84
C GLY A 121 -16.80 0.18 5.51
N SER A 122 -17.76 -0.27 4.68
CA SER A 122 -17.47 -0.77 3.34
C SER A 122 -16.93 0.30 2.38
N LEU A 123 -17.37 1.55 2.51
CA LEU A 123 -16.88 2.69 1.71
C LEU A 123 -15.44 3.03 2.11
N ILE A 124 -15.13 3.06 3.40
CA ILE A 124 -13.78 3.34 3.93
C ILE A 124 -12.80 2.29 3.42
N VAL A 125 -13.12 1.01 3.56
CA VAL A 125 -12.27 -0.09 3.07
C VAL A 125 -12.08 0.00 1.55
N LYS A 126 -13.15 0.31 0.80
CA LYS A 126 -13.07 0.50 -0.65
C LYS A 126 -12.13 1.64 -1.01
N GLN A 127 -12.16 2.75 -0.26
CA GLN A 127 -11.28 3.89 -0.51
C GLN A 127 -9.82 3.61 -0.13
N ILE A 128 -9.54 2.91 0.98
CA ILE A 128 -8.16 2.49 1.31
C ILE A 128 -7.61 1.55 0.23
N ARG A 129 -8.42 0.58 -0.22
CA ARG A 129 -8.03 -0.33 -1.29
C ARG A 129 -7.79 0.42 -2.61
N ARG A 130 -8.61 1.42 -2.91
CA ARG A 130 -8.45 2.28 -4.09
C ARG A 130 -7.19 3.12 -3.99
N ALA A 131 -6.88 3.70 -2.84
CA ALA A 131 -5.64 4.41 -2.56
C ALA A 131 -4.41 3.53 -2.80
N GLY A 132 -4.38 2.33 -2.22
CA GLY A 132 -3.28 1.38 -2.44
C GLY A 132 -3.15 0.93 -3.90
N THR A 133 -4.27 0.81 -4.62
CA THR A 133 -4.26 0.47 -6.05
C THR A 133 -3.73 1.64 -6.90
N ILE A 134 -4.11 2.88 -6.59
CA ILE A 134 -3.62 4.09 -7.26
C ILE A 134 -2.12 4.22 -7.03
N ALA A 135 -1.65 4.09 -5.79
CA ALA A 135 -0.22 4.06 -5.48
C ALA A 135 0.52 3.02 -6.32
N TYR A 136 0.06 1.77 -6.29
CA TYR A 136 0.70 0.71 -7.07
C TYR A 136 0.75 1.04 -8.57
N ARG A 137 -0.30 1.63 -9.16
CA ARG A 137 -0.33 1.99 -10.58
C ARG A 137 0.64 3.12 -10.91
N ILE A 138 0.72 4.14 -10.06
CA ILE A 138 1.67 5.24 -10.23
C ILE A 138 3.10 4.72 -10.12
N PHE A 139 3.39 3.93 -9.08
CA PHE A 139 4.66 3.24 -8.91
C PHE A 139 5.03 2.41 -10.15
N ALA A 140 4.12 1.52 -10.59
CA ALA A 140 4.37 0.68 -11.76
C ALA A 140 4.58 1.50 -13.04
N GLY A 141 3.85 2.60 -13.23
CA GLY A 141 4.07 3.51 -14.37
C GLY A 141 5.45 4.16 -14.35
N ILE A 142 5.88 4.67 -13.18
CA ILE A 142 7.20 5.31 -13.03
C ILE A 142 8.33 4.29 -13.18
N VAL A 143 8.12 3.02 -12.82
CA VAL A 143 9.14 1.97 -12.96
C VAL A 143 9.18 1.42 -14.38
N LEU A 144 8.04 1.01 -14.94
CA LEU A 144 7.99 0.23 -16.18
C LEU A 144 8.15 1.08 -17.45
N ILE A 145 7.64 2.33 -17.45
CA ILE A 145 7.70 3.17 -18.65
C ILE A 145 9.16 3.58 -18.94
N PRO A 146 9.93 4.09 -17.96
CA PRO A 146 11.34 4.43 -18.21
C PRO A 146 12.22 3.20 -18.40
N SER A 147 11.90 2.06 -17.78
CA SER A 147 12.71 0.84 -17.91
C SER A 147 12.75 0.28 -19.33
N LEU A 148 11.82 0.66 -20.20
CA LEU A 148 11.85 0.35 -21.64
C LEU A 148 13.05 0.98 -22.37
N PHE A 149 13.53 2.12 -21.88
CA PHE A 149 14.51 2.97 -22.58
C PHE A 149 15.84 3.07 -21.83
N LEU A 150 15.92 2.52 -20.62
CA LEU A 150 17.04 2.70 -19.71
C LEU A 150 17.76 1.38 -19.44
N PHE A 151 19.06 1.47 -19.16
CA PHE A 151 19.84 0.34 -18.68
C PHE A 151 19.30 -0.19 -17.34
N PRO A 152 19.40 -1.52 -17.07
CA PRO A 152 18.84 -2.13 -15.87
C PRO A 152 19.31 -1.49 -14.55
N SER A 153 20.56 -1.02 -14.48
CA SER A 153 21.09 -0.30 -13.32
C SER A 153 20.37 1.03 -13.06
N ALA A 154 20.10 1.82 -14.11
CA ALA A 154 19.35 3.07 -14.00
C ALA A 154 17.88 2.82 -13.63
N ALA A 155 17.26 1.77 -14.18
CA ALA A 155 15.90 1.35 -13.83
C ALA A 155 15.78 0.98 -12.35
N PHE A 156 16.81 0.35 -11.75
CA PHE A 156 16.86 0.07 -10.32
C PHE A 156 16.87 1.37 -9.48
N PHE A 157 17.70 2.34 -9.83
CA PHE A 157 17.73 3.63 -9.12
C PHE A 157 16.40 4.38 -9.21
N ILE A 158 15.75 4.37 -10.38
CA ILE A 158 14.41 4.95 -10.55
C ILE A 158 13.40 4.23 -9.66
N SER A 159 13.49 2.91 -9.52
CA SER A 159 12.58 2.14 -8.66
C SER A 159 12.65 2.55 -7.19
N PHE A 160 13.83 2.95 -6.70
CA PHE A 160 13.96 3.52 -5.36
C PHE A 160 13.22 4.85 -5.21
N GLY A 161 13.45 5.79 -6.13
CA GLY A 161 12.78 7.10 -6.11
C GLY A 161 11.27 7.01 -6.36
N ALA A 162 10.84 6.07 -7.21
CA ALA A 162 9.45 5.84 -7.58
C ALA A 162 8.58 5.50 -6.36
N PHE A 163 9.13 4.84 -5.35
CA PHE A 163 8.38 4.52 -4.14
C PHE A 163 7.91 5.79 -3.41
N PHE A 164 8.83 6.73 -3.16
CA PHE A 164 8.51 7.99 -2.47
C PHE A 164 7.61 8.88 -3.31
N ILE A 165 7.92 9.03 -4.60
CA ILE A 165 7.11 9.84 -5.53
C ILE A 165 5.69 9.29 -5.61
N SER A 166 5.54 7.98 -5.75
CA SER A 166 4.24 7.33 -5.76
C SER A 166 3.47 7.55 -4.46
N GLY A 167 4.14 7.51 -3.30
CA GLY A 167 3.54 7.81 -2.01
C GLY A 167 2.98 9.22 -1.93
N ILE A 168 3.78 10.22 -2.32
CA ILE A 168 3.41 11.64 -2.32
C ILE A 168 2.27 11.92 -3.29
N LEU A 169 2.37 11.43 -4.53
CA LEU A 169 1.29 11.62 -5.51
C LEU A 169 -0.01 10.98 -5.04
N THR A 170 0.07 9.80 -4.43
CA THR A 170 -1.12 9.11 -3.94
C THR A 170 -1.74 9.86 -2.76
N SER A 171 -0.95 10.39 -1.82
CA SER A 171 -1.50 11.13 -0.68
C SER A 171 -2.28 12.35 -1.17
N ILE A 172 -1.76 13.09 -2.15
CA ILE A 172 -2.43 14.25 -2.75
C ILE A 172 -3.74 13.82 -3.44
N LEU A 173 -3.70 12.79 -4.29
CA LEU A 173 -4.88 12.31 -5.02
C LEU A 173 -5.98 11.80 -4.08
N VAL A 174 -5.59 11.06 -3.03
CA VAL A 174 -6.52 10.52 -2.05
C VAL A 174 -7.11 11.62 -1.19
N GLU A 175 -6.31 12.60 -0.76
CA GLU A 175 -6.81 13.75 -0.01
C GLU A 175 -7.84 14.56 -0.81
N MET A 176 -7.59 14.79 -2.10
CA MET A 176 -8.55 15.45 -2.98
C MET A 176 -9.86 14.66 -3.11
N GLU A 177 -9.79 13.34 -3.28
CA GLU A 177 -10.99 12.50 -3.40
C GLU A 177 -11.75 12.38 -2.06
N LEU A 178 -11.03 12.29 -0.93
CA LEU A 178 -11.64 12.25 0.40
C LEU A 178 -12.31 13.58 0.75
N ASN A 179 -11.70 14.71 0.41
CA ASN A 179 -12.27 16.04 0.62
C ASN A 179 -13.50 16.24 -0.27
N ARG A 180 -13.45 15.80 -1.53
CA ARG A 180 -14.59 15.84 -2.46
C ARG A 180 -15.81 15.06 -1.95
N ILE A 181 -15.59 13.91 -1.30
CA ILE A 181 -16.66 13.03 -0.81
C ILE A 181 -17.07 13.39 0.64
N GLY A 182 -16.28 14.17 1.37
CA GLY A 182 -16.58 14.64 2.73
C GLY A 182 -16.31 13.61 3.84
N ILE A 183 -15.60 12.51 3.55
CA ILE A 183 -15.29 11.44 4.53
C ILE A 183 -13.93 11.68 5.22
N SER A 184 -13.21 12.76 4.86
CA SER A 184 -11.88 13.09 5.42
C SER A 184 -11.87 13.16 6.96
N VAL A 185 -12.92 13.74 7.56
CA VAL A 185 -13.09 13.85 9.02
C VAL A 185 -13.21 12.48 9.66
N LEU A 186 -13.98 11.58 9.04
CA LEU A 186 -14.22 10.23 9.55
C LEU A 186 -12.95 9.37 9.46
N PHE A 187 -12.18 9.49 8.38
CA PHE A 187 -10.85 8.88 8.26
C PHE A 187 -9.88 9.35 9.36
N THR A 188 -9.88 10.66 9.64
CA THR A 188 -9.05 11.25 10.69
C THR A 188 -9.42 10.71 12.07
N LEU A 189 -10.72 10.61 12.36
CA LEU A 189 -11.22 10.08 13.64
C LEU A 189 -10.87 8.60 13.83
N ILE A 190 -11.03 7.78 12.78
CA ILE A 190 -10.66 6.35 12.82
C ILE A 190 -9.16 6.18 13.06
N LYS A 191 -8.33 6.96 12.35
CA LYS A 191 -6.88 6.92 12.54
C LYS A 191 -6.50 7.28 13.98
N ASN A 192 -7.07 8.36 14.51
CA ASN A 192 -6.81 8.80 15.88
C ASN A 192 -7.27 7.78 16.92
N TYR A 193 -8.37 7.05 16.68
CA TYR A 193 -8.85 5.98 17.56
C TYR A 193 -7.80 4.88 17.71
N PHE A 194 -7.29 4.33 16.60
CA PHE A 194 -6.26 3.28 16.65
C PHE A 194 -4.90 3.77 17.14
N ASP A 195 -4.53 5.02 16.85
CA ASP A 195 -3.27 5.59 17.33
C ASP A 195 -3.33 5.89 18.85
N LYS A 196 -4.51 6.23 19.39
CA LYS A 196 -4.71 6.46 20.83
C LYS A 196 -4.54 5.17 21.64
N ASP A 197 -5.07 4.05 21.17
CA ASP A 197 -4.87 2.75 21.83
C ASP A 197 -3.41 2.31 21.83
N LYS A 198 -2.68 2.59 20.75
CA LYS A 198 -1.24 2.31 20.64
C LYS A 198 -0.41 3.11 21.64
N ASN A 199 -0.77 4.39 21.87
CA ASN A 199 -0.08 5.27 22.81
C ASN A 199 -0.50 5.01 24.27
N ALA A 200 -1.75 4.61 24.51
CA ALA A 200 -2.23 4.23 25.85
C ALA A 200 -1.60 2.91 26.33
N SER A 201 -1.41 1.94 25.42
CA SER A 201 -0.74 0.66 25.73
C SER A 201 0.77 0.80 25.93
N ALA A 202 1.41 1.79 25.27
CA ALA A 202 2.83 2.13 25.49
C ALA A 202 3.10 2.90 26.80
N ALA A 203 2.05 3.42 27.46
CA ALA A 203 2.14 4.22 28.68
C ALA A 203 1.91 3.39 29.96
N ILE A 204 1.79 2.06 29.87
CA ILE A 204 1.71 1.20 31.06
C ILE A 204 3.14 1.01 31.60
N PRO A 205 3.51 1.59 32.76
CA PRO A 205 4.77 1.22 33.40
C PRO A 205 4.65 -0.24 33.83
N LEU A 206 5.63 -1.05 33.44
CA LEU A 206 5.86 -2.38 33.98
C LEU A 206 5.79 -2.29 35.51
N LYS A 207 4.76 -2.90 36.10
CA LYS A 207 4.71 -3.23 37.52
C LYS A 207 5.41 -4.55 37.75
#